data_AF-A0A954B0X1-F1
#
_entry.id   AF-A0A954B0X1-F1
#
_cell.length_a   1.000
_cell.length_b   1.000
_cell.length_c   1.000
_cell.angle_alpha   90.00
_cell.angle_beta   90.00
_cell.angle_gamma   90.00
#
_symmetry.space_group_name_H-M   'P 1'
#
loop_
_entity.id
_entity.type
_entity.pdbx_description
1 polymer ?
#
loop_
_entity_poly.entity_id
_entity_poly.type
_entity_poly.pdbx_seq_one_letter_code
_entity_poly.pdbx_strand_id
1 'polypeptide(L)' 'MVGVNTGLISTEVAPFGGIKQSGLGREGSHHGMSEFQELKYICTAV' A
#
# COMPACT_ATOMS: atom_id res chain seq x y z
N MET A 1 -7.86 3.18 -7.99
CA MET A 1 -8.82 2.18 -7.45
C MET A 1 -10.02 2.13 -8.38
N VAL A 2 -10.64 0.96 -8.56
CA VAL A 2 -11.79 0.78 -9.46
C VAL A 2 -12.76 -0.20 -8.80
N GLY A 3 -14.02 0.20 -8.63
CA GLY A 3 -15.12 -0.69 -8.25
C GLY A 3 -15.87 -1.16 -9.48
N VAL A 4 -16.28 -2.43 -9.50
CA VAL A 4 -17.11 -3.00 -10.58
C VAL A 4 -18.43 -3.45 -9.96
N ASN A 5 -19.55 -2.93 -10.46
CA ASN A 5 -20.91 -3.23 -9.98
C ASN A 5 -21.19 -2.90 -8.51
N THR A 6 -20.28 -2.22 -7.81
CA THR A 6 -20.46 -1.69 -6.45
C THR A 6 -19.72 -0.36 -6.29
N GLY A 7 -20.29 0.56 -5.50
CA GLY A 7 -19.64 1.80 -5.07
C GLY A 7 -18.87 1.66 -3.75
N LEU A 8 -19.05 0.54 -3.03
CA LEU A 8 -18.37 0.27 -1.76
C LEU A 8 -17.09 -0.51 -2.04
N ILE A 9 -15.96 0.19 -2.01
CA ILE A 9 -14.62 -0.41 -2.22
C ILE A 9 -13.75 -0.39 -0.96
N SER A 10 -14.08 0.46 0.02
CA SER A 10 -13.29 0.71 1.24
C SER A 10 -13.21 -0.52 2.14
N THR A 11 -12.02 -1.10 2.25
CA THR A 11 -11.71 -2.26 3.12
C THR A 11 -10.24 -2.18 3.55
N GLU A 12 -9.91 -2.77 4.70
CA GLU A 12 -8.55 -2.80 5.25
C GLU A 12 -7.60 -3.72 4.48
N VAL A 13 -8.13 -4.69 3.73
CA VAL A 13 -7.33 -5.71 3.03
C VAL A 13 -6.87 -5.28 1.63
N ALA A 14 -7.52 -4.27 1.05
CA ALA A 14 -7.17 -3.73 -0.27
C ALA A 14 -6.21 -2.54 -0.13
N PRO A 15 -5.27 -2.34 -1.08
CA PRO A 15 -4.38 -1.20 -1.07
C PRO A 15 -5.11 0.07 -1.52
N PHE A 16 -5.23 1.04 -0.62
CA PHE A 16 -5.89 2.33 -0.84
C PHE A 16 -4.89 3.42 -1.19
N GLY A 17 -5.16 4.19 -2.25
CA GLY A 17 -4.33 5.33 -2.63
C GLY A 17 -4.53 5.82 -4.08
N GLY A 18 -3.92 6.96 -4.39
CA GLY A 18 -4.06 7.68 -5.65
C GLY A 18 -2.93 7.44 -6.66
N ILE A 19 -3.06 8.07 -7.83
CA ILE A 19 -1.96 8.23 -8.80
C ILE A 19 -1.97 9.68 -9.29
N LYS A 20 -0.86 10.16 -9.86
CA LYS A 20 -0.71 11.55 -10.37
C LYS A 20 -0.86 12.57 -9.24
N GLN A 21 -1.64 13.64 -9.45
CA GLN A 21 -1.91 14.66 -8.42
C GLN A 21 -2.78 14.16 -7.27
N SER A 22 -3.35 12.96 -7.36
CA SER A 22 -4.11 12.34 -6.27
C SER A 22 -3.22 11.73 -5.16
N GLY A 23 -1.89 11.77 -5.31
CA GLY A 23 -0.94 11.31 -4.31
C GLY A 23 -0.08 10.11 -4.73
N LEU A 24 0.84 9.75 -3.84
CA LEU A 24 1.78 8.62 -3.93
C LEU A 24 1.63 7.74 -2.68
N GLY A 25 2.18 6.52 -2.72
CA GLY A 25 2.07 5.56 -1.60
C GLY A 25 0.74 4.81 -1.55
N ARG A 26 0.63 3.83 -0.66
CA ARG A 26 -0.60 3.06 -0.42
C ARG A 26 -0.79 2.78 1.07
N GLU A 27 -2.03 2.80 1.51
CA GLU A 27 -2.45 2.40 2.86
C GLU A 27 -3.28 1.11 2.80
N GLY A 28 -3.40 0.40 3.93
CA GLY A 28 -4.09 -0.89 4.00
C GLY A 28 -3.38 -2.01 3.22
N SER A 29 -3.94 -3.22 3.26
CA SER A 29 -3.31 -4.43 2.72
C SER A 29 -1.92 -4.70 3.29
N HIS A 30 -1.20 -5.65 2.68
CA HIS A 30 0.21 -5.89 2.99
C HIS A 30 1.13 -4.76 2.53
N HIS A 31 0.66 -3.91 1.60
CA HIS A 31 1.41 -2.75 1.10
C HIS A 31 1.44 -1.60 2.10
N GLY A 32 0.45 -1.48 2.98
CA GLY A 32 0.34 -0.34 3.89
C GLY A 32 1.50 -0.20 4.87
N MET A 33 2.08 -1.33 5.30
CA MET A 33 3.17 -1.29 6.28
C MET A 33 4.50 -0.78 5.71
N SER A 34 4.71 -0.86 4.38
CA SER A 34 5.98 -0.40 3.79
C SER A 34 6.16 1.11 3.86
N GLU A 35 5.08 1.88 4.00
CA GLU A 35 5.16 3.35 4.17
C GLU A 35 5.62 3.75 5.58
N PHE A 36 5.60 2.82 6.55
CA PHE A 36 5.95 3.06 7.96
C PHE A 36 7.21 2.33 8.40
N GLN A 37 7.87 1.59 7.50
CA GLN A 37 9.04 0.78 7.80
C GLN A 37 10.16 1.06 6.80
N GLU A 38 11.38 1.10 7.32
CA GLU A 38 12.58 1.23 6.50
C GLU A 38 13.17 -0.15 6.21
N LEU A 39 13.35 -0.47 4.93
CA LEU A 39 14.01 -1.69 4.51
C LEU A 39 15.48 -1.65 4.90
N LYS A 40 15.91 -2.61 5.71
CA LYS A 40 17.31 -2.75 6.16
C LYS A 40 17.90 -4.04 5.66
N TYR A 41 18.92 -3.94 4.83
CA TYR A 41 19.73 -5.07 4.39
C TYR A 41 20.83 -5.37 5.40
N ILE A 42 20.96 -6.64 5.80
CA ILE A 42 22.01 -7.11 6.71
C ILE A 42 22.77 -8.24 6.00
N CYS A 43 24.06 -8.01 5.73
CA CYS A 43 24.98 -9.01 5.21
C CYS A 43 25.91 -9.46 6.33
N THR A 44 25.99 -10.76 6.57
CA THR A 44 26.89 -11.35 7.57
C THR A 44 27.91 -12.22 6.87
N ALA A 45 29.18 -12.04 7.21
CA ALA A 45 30.26 -12.93 6.76
C ALA A 45 30.30 -14.16 7.69
N VAL A 46 30.53 -15.32 7.09
CA VAL A 46 30.78 -16.59 7.81
C VAL A 46 32.25 -16.70 8.15
#